data_AF-A0A4D9DKQ6-F1
#
_entry.id   AF-A0A4D9DKQ6-F1
#
_cell.length_a   1.000
_cell.length_b   1.000
_cell.length_c   1.000
_cell.angle_alpha   90.00
_cell.angle_beta   90.00
_cell.angle_gamma   90.00
#
_symmetry.space_group_name_H-M   'P 1'
#
loop_
_entity.id
_entity.type
_entity.pdbx_description
1 polymer ?
#
loop_
_entity_poly.entity_id
_entity_poly.type
_entity_poly.pdbx_seq_one_letter_code
_entity_poly.pdbx_strand_id
1 'polypeptide(L)'
;MEDFTTSAPAGSYLKGQLMNWGAAFCKIVPEGGSAPSVMKAAVFLLLALLVPACHTETQCIIDNVVDLKVQAAISSIVSSTLAKAKLLCQDVLARGALVSCPAGYKPTGCACGMGCGSWDIRSDSTCHCQCVGIDWTSARCCKIGLE
;
A
#
# COMPACT_ATOMS: atom_id res chain seq x y z
N MET A 1 37.01 23.38 -11.69
CA MET A 1 35.90 24.22 -11.20
C MET A 1 34.86 23.25 -10.68
N GLU A 2 34.93 23.06 -9.36
CA GLU A 2 33.98 22.45 -8.41
C GLU A 2 33.55 20.98 -8.59
N ASP A 3 34.24 20.13 -7.81
CA ASP A 3 33.77 18.88 -7.20
C ASP A 3 32.60 19.14 -6.22
N PHE A 4 31.67 18.19 -6.12
CA PHE A 4 30.79 18.05 -4.95
C PHE A 4 30.76 16.60 -4.47
N THR A 5 31.66 16.30 -3.55
CA THR A 5 31.51 15.25 -2.54
C THR A 5 30.62 15.79 -1.42
N THR A 6 29.70 14.99 -0.88
CA THR A 6 29.13 15.24 0.45
C THR A 6 28.78 13.92 1.13
N SER A 7 29.52 13.65 2.20
CA SER A 7 29.28 12.65 3.24
C SER A 7 28.28 13.16 4.30
N ALA A 8 27.62 12.21 4.99
CA ALA A 8 26.60 12.34 6.04
C ALA A 8 27.04 13.16 7.30
N PRO A 9 26.17 13.46 8.32
CA PRO A 9 25.59 12.46 9.25
C PRO A 9 24.21 12.75 9.93
N ALA A 10 23.70 11.68 10.57
CA ALA A 10 22.80 11.52 11.73
C ALA A 10 21.93 12.67 12.30
N GLY A 11 20.67 12.35 12.61
CA GLY A 11 19.79 13.14 13.47
C GLY A 11 18.44 12.47 13.76
N SER A 12 18.34 11.86 14.94
CA SER A 12 17.13 11.37 15.62
C SER A 12 16.10 12.46 15.92
N TYR A 13 14.82 12.09 15.99
CA TYR A 13 13.74 12.56 16.90
C TYR A 13 12.39 12.51 16.18
N LEU A 14 11.47 11.66 16.63
CA LEU A 14 10.06 12.01 16.87
C LEU A 14 9.46 10.90 17.73
N LYS A 15 9.48 11.16 19.04
CA LYS A 15 8.86 10.37 20.10
C LYS A 15 7.67 11.20 20.59
N GLY A 16 6.45 10.67 20.45
CA GLY A 16 5.30 11.03 21.30
C GLY A 16 4.15 11.80 20.66
N GLN A 17 2.99 11.12 20.54
CA GLN A 17 1.61 11.56 20.88
C GLN A 17 0.67 10.41 20.46
N LEU A 18 0.25 9.47 21.33
CA LEU A 18 -0.74 9.56 22.42
C LEU A 18 -2.05 10.28 22.03
N MET A 19 -3.05 9.47 21.66
CA MET A 19 -4.52 9.69 21.74
C MET A 19 -5.18 8.35 21.35
N ASN A 20 -5.28 7.35 22.24
CA ASN A 20 -6.36 7.13 23.22
C ASN A 20 -7.78 7.38 22.69
N TRP A 21 -8.36 6.46 21.92
CA TRP A 21 -9.81 6.22 21.85
C TRP A 21 -10.05 4.73 21.52
N GLY A 22 -10.56 3.99 22.51
CA GLY A 22 -10.86 2.57 22.33
C GLY A 22 -10.88 1.75 23.63
N ALA A 23 -11.14 2.37 24.78
CA ALA A 23 -11.54 1.63 25.97
C ALA A 23 -12.93 1.01 25.72
N ALA A 24 -12.94 -0.15 25.06
CA ALA A 24 -14.10 -1.02 25.05
C ALA A 24 -14.22 -1.62 26.45
N PHE A 25 -15.07 -0.98 27.24
CA PHE A 25 -15.58 -1.47 28.52
C PHE A 25 -16.08 -2.91 28.38
N CYS A 26 -15.29 -3.88 28.85
CA CYS A 26 -15.85 -5.18 29.20
C CYS A 26 -16.49 -5.05 30.58
N LYS A 27 -17.75 -4.61 30.59
CA LYS A 27 -18.61 -4.55 31.78
C LYS A 27 -18.85 -5.98 32.27
N ILE A 28 -18.39 -6.31 33.47
CA ILE A 28 -18.94 -7.43 34.24
C ILE A 28 -19.57 -6.83 35.49
N VAL A 29 -20.90 -6.73 35.48
CA VAL A 29 -21.73 -6.41 36.65
C VAL A 29 -22.07 -7.73 37.35
N PRO A 30 -21.85 -7.88 38.67
CA PRO A 30 -22.55 -8.87 39.46
C PRO A 30 -23.58 -8.18 40.37
N GLU A 31 -24.87 -8.37 40.09
CA GLU A 31 -25.94 -8.12 41.07
C GLU A 31 -26.43 -9.47 41.63
N GLY A 32 -26.64 -9.52 42.95
CA GLY A 32 -27.62 -10.41 43.56
C GLY A 32 -27.12 -11.58 44.40
N GLY A 33 -26.71 -11.26 45.64
CA GLY A 33 -27.14 -11.92 46.88
C GLY A 33 -27.29 -13.45 46.98
N SER A 34 -26.44 -14.08 47.80
CA SER A 34 -26.83 -14.77 49.05
C SER A 34 -25.60 -15.51 49.59
N ALA A 35 -25.34 -15.38 50.89
CA ALA A 35 -24.11 -15.84 51.52
C ALA A 35 -23.98 -17.37 51.51
N PRO A 36 -22.85 -17.95 51.01
CA PRO A 36 -22.48 -19.31 51.29
C PRO A 36 -21.24 -19.36 52.21
N SER A 37 -21.34 -20.21 53.22
CA SER A 37 -20.27 -20.74 54.09
C SER A 37 -18.83 -20.51 53.60
N VAL A 38 -17.99 -19.97 54.50
CA VAL A 38 -16.57 -19.56 54.38
C VAL A 38 -15.68 -20.40 53.45
N MET A 39 -15.97 -21.69 53.27
CA MET A 39 -15.26 -22.59 52.36
C MET A 39 -15.46 -22.28 50.86
N LYS A 40 -16.63 -21.76 50.45
CA LYS A 40 -16.91 -21.43 49.03
C LYS A 40 -16.30 -20.09 48.63
N ALA A 41 -16.33 -19.10 49.51
CA ALA A 41 -15.71 -17.80 49.28
C ALA A 41 -14.19 -17.92 49.11
N ALA A 42 -13.53 -18.78 49.89
CA ALA A 42 -12.11 -19.05 49.77
C ALA A 42 -11.74 -19.70 48.42
N VAL A 43 -12.57 -20.62 47.92
CA VAL A 43 -12.37 -21.27 46.61
C VAL A 43 -12.56 -20.29 45.46
N PHE A 44 -13.58 -19.42 45.51
CA PHE A 44 -13.77 -18.38 44.50
C PHE A 44 -12.65 -17.33 44.54
N LEU A 45 -12.15 -16.95 45.72
CA LEU A 45 -10.98 -16.08 45.84
C LEU A 45 -9.71 -16.75 45.30
N LEU A 46 -9.50 -18.03 45.57
CA LEU A 46 -8.38 -18.82 45.03
C LEU A 46 -8.45 -18.90 43.50
N LEU A 47 -9.63 -19.16 42.92
CA LEU A 47 -9.81 -19.13 41.47
C LEU A 47 -9.57 -17.72 40.90
N ALA A 48 -10.11 -16.67 41.52
CA ALA A 48 -9.92 -15.29 41.08
C ALA A 48 -8.48 -14.78 41.24
N LEU A 49 -7.69 -15.35 42.15
CA LEU A 49 -6.25 -15.07 42.34
C LEU A 49 -5.35 -15.92 41.44
N LEU A 50 -5.81 -17.08 40.98
CA LEU A 50 -5.08 -17.96 40.03
C LEU A 50 -5.34 -17.59 38.56
N VAL A 51 -6.44 -16.89 38.26
CA VAL A 51 -6.82 -16.46 36.90
C VAL A 51 -6.06 -15.24 36.35
N PRO A 52 -5.46 -14.30 37.11
CA PRO A 52 -4.78 -13.14 36.52
C PRO A 52 -3.44 -13.44 35.83
N ALA A 53 -3.00 -14.71 35.76
CA ALA A 53 -1.66 -15.07 35.28
C ALA A 53 -1.58 -15.49 33.80
N CYS A 54 -2.56 -15.20 32.93
CA CYS A 54 -2.47 -15.65 31.53
C CYS A 54 -2.99 -14.73 30.43
N HIS A 55 -3.16 -13.42 30.67
CA HIS A 55 -3.64 -12.52 29.61
C HIS A 55 -2.88 -11.20 29.53
N THR A 56 -1.55 -11.22 29.56
CA THR A 56 -0.77 -10.00 29.25
C THR A 56 0.48 -10.20 28.40
N GLU A 57 0.86 -11.43 28.02
CA GLU A 57 2.10 -11.67 27.25
C GLU A 57 1.90 -12.62 26.05
N THR A 58 0.93 -13.53 26.10
CA THR A 58 0.77 -14.59 25.09
C THR A 58 0.00 -14.18 23.83
N GLN A 59 -0.75 -13.08 23.86
CA GLN A 59 -1.39 -12.59 22.64
C GLN A 59 -0.42 -11.81 21.73
N CYS A 60 0.58 -11.10 22.28
CA CYS A 60 1.56 -10.38 21.46
C CYS A 60 2.61 -11.30 20.80
N ILE A 61 2.98 -12.42 21.44
CA ILE A 61 4.01 -13.34 20.91
C ILE A 61 3.47 -14.17 19.73
N ILE A 62 2.23 -14.68 19.83
CA ILE A 62 1.62 -15.46 18.75
C ILE A 62 1.29 -14.54 17.56
N ASP A 63 0.78 -13.34 17.81
CA ASP A 63 0.49 -12.37 16.77
C ASP A 63 1.76 -11.94 16.01
N ASN A 64 2.89 -11.76 16.71
CA ASN A 64 4.18 -11.45 16.09
C ASN A 64 4.70 -12.58 15.18
N VAL A 65 4.55 -13.85 15.58
CA VAL A 65 4.98 -14.98 14.73
C VAL A 65 4.10 -15.11 13.48
N VAL A 66 2.79 -14.86 13.61
CA VAL A 66 1.86 -14.86 12.47
C VAL A 66 2.18 -13.70 11.53
N ASP A 67 2.38 -12.49 12.06
CA ASP A 67 2.73 -11.30 11.29
C ASP A 67 4.03 -11.49 10.50
N LEU A 68 5.08 -12.02 11.14
CA LEU A 68 6.34 -12.34 10.48
C LEU A 68 6.18 -13.35 9.33
N LYS A 69 5.34 -14.38 9.52
CA LYS A 69 5.06 -15.37 8.46
C LYS A 69 4.26 -14.75 7.32
N VAL A 70 3.28 -13.91 7.62
CA VAL A 70 2.47 -13.18 6.62
C VAL A 70 3.37 -12.24 5.83
N GLN A 71 4.23 -11.46 6.50
CA GLN A 71 5.18 -10.57 5.85
C GLN A 71 6.16 -11.32 4.94
N ALA A 72 6.69 -12.46 5.41
CA ALA A 72 7.58 -13.29 4.59
C ALA A 72 6.86 -13.83 3.34
N ALA A 73 5.61 -14.29 3.49
CA ALA A 73 4.81 -14.76 2.37
C ALA A 73 4.50 -13.64 1.38
N ILE A 74 4.08 -12.46 1.86
CA ILE A 74 3.83 -11.28 1.01
C ILE A 74 5.10 -10.87 0.27
N SER A 75 6.23 -10.78 0.97
CA SER A 75 7.51 -10.42 0.35
C SER A 75 7.90 -11.38 -0.77
N SER A 76 7.73 -12.69 -0.54
CA SER A 76 7.98 -13.71 -1.55
C SER A 76 7.05 -13.58 -2.75
N ILE A 77 5.75 -13.41 -2.51
CA ILE A 77 4.74 -13.24 -3.57
C ILE A 77 5.04 -11.99 -4.39
N VAL A 78 5.20 -10.83 -3.74
CA VAL A 78 5.49 -9.54 -4.39
C VAL A 78 6.76 -9.65 -5.23
N SER A 79 7.83 -10.25 -4.70
CA SER A 79 9.07 -10.44 -5.45
C SER A 79 8.85 -11.32 -6.69
N SER A 80 8.10 -12.42 -6.56
CA SER A 80 7.80 -13.32 -7.67
C SER A 80 6.88 -12.69 -8.73
N THR A 81 5.93 -11.87 -8.31
CA THR A 81 4.99 -11.16 -9.19
C THR A 81 5.71 -10.03 -9.92
N LEU A 82 6.53 -9.25 -9.21
CA LEU A 82 7.32 -8.17 -9.81
C LEU A 82 8.35 -8.71 -10.81
N ALA A 83 8.96 -9.87 -10.53
CA ALA A 83 9.86 -10.54 -11.47
C ALA A 83 9.16 -10.96 -12.79
N LYS A 84 7.84 -11.13 -12.77
CA LYS A 84 7.02 -11.45 -13.95
C LYS A 84 6.35 -10.21 -14.56
N ALA A 85 6.39 -9.07 -13.87
CA ALA A 85 5.81 -7.84 -14.38
C ALA A 85 6.62 -7.32 -15.56
N LYS A 86 5.92 -7.01 -16.65
CA LYS A 86 6.49 -6.47 -17.87
C LYS A 86 5.76 -5.19 -18.27
N LEU A 87 6.47 -4.33 -18.99
CA LEU A 87 5.88 -3.19 -19.65
C LEU A 87 5.28 -3.66 -20.98
N LEU A 88 3.95 -3.78 -21.02
CA LEU A 88 3.21 -4.14 -22.22
C LEU A 88 2.91 -2.88 -23.01
N CYS A 89 3.50 -2.77 -24.20
CA CYS A 89 3.36 -1.59 -25.05
C CYS A 89 2.76 -1.94 -26.41
N GLN A 90 1.96 -1.01 -26.94
CA GLN A 90 1.39 -1.08 -28.27
C GLN A 90 1.38 0.32 -28.89
N ASP A 91 1.37 0.37 -30.21
CA ASP A 91 1.20 1.62 -30.95
C ASP A 91 -0.26 1.79 -31.33
N VAL A 92 -0.80 2.99 -31.14
CA VAL A 92 -2.14 3.35 -31.59
C VAL A 92 -1.99 4.49 -32.57
N LEU A 93 -2.48 4.28 -33.79
CA LEU A 93 -2.38 5.24 -34.89
C LEU A 93 -3.78 5.72 -35.30
N ALA A 94 -3.92 7.02 -35.52
CA ALA A 94 -5.13 7.63 -36.07
C ALA A 94 -4.78 8.73 -37.08
N ARG A 95 -5.75 9.04 -37.95
CA ARG A 95 -5.65 10.18 -38.87
C ARG A 95 -5.85 11.50 -38.12
N GLY A 96 -5.18 12.55 -38.59
CA GLY A 96 -5.23 13.87 -37.99
C GLY A 96 -4.29 14.03 -36.78
N ALA A 97 -4.50 15.10 -36.03
CA ALA A 97 -3.59 15.57 -34.98
C ALA A 97 -3.78 14.93 -33.60
N LEU A 98 -4.72 13.98 -33.45
CA LEU A 98 -5.09 13.42 -32.14
C LEU A 98 -5.18 11.90 -32.21
N VAL A 99 -4.66 11.24 -31.18
CA VAL A 99 -4.89 9.81 -30.94
C VAL A 99 -4.87 9.51 -29.45
N SER A 100 -5.80 8.68 -29.00
CA SER A 100 -5.94 8.32 -27.58
C SER A 100 -5.53 6.88 -27.34
N CYS A 101 -4.75 6.66 -26.28
CA CYS A 101 -4.48 5.31 -25.80
C CYS A 101 -5.77 4.66 -25.28
N PRO A 102 -5.92 3.33 -25.43
CA PRO A 102 -7.05 2.61 -24.86
C PRO A 102 -7.01 2.62 -23.33
N ALA A 103 -8.16 2.34 -22.73
CA ALA A 103 -8.31 2.30 -21.28
C ALA A 103 -7.25 1.39 -20.61
N GLY A 104 -6.66 1.87 -19.53
CA GLY A 104 -5.62 1.16 -18.79
C GLY A 104 -4.21 1.28 -19.39
N TYR A 105 -4.03 1.92 -20.54
CA TYR A 105 -2.73 2.27 -21.08
C TYR A 105 -2.45 3.77 -20.89
N LYS A 106 -1.17 4.11 -20.78
CA LYS A 106 -0.68 5.49 -20.73
C LYS A 106 0.26 5.75 -21.90
N PRO A 107 0.15 6.91 -22.57
CA PRO A 107 1.11 7.31 -23.59
C PRO A 107 2.48 7.55 -22.96
N THR A 108 3.50 6.86 -23.45
CA THR A 108 4.91 7.09 -23.08
C THR A 108 5.63 7.98 -24.09
N GLY A 109 5.02 8.20 -25.25
CA GLY A 109 5.53 9.10 -26.29
C GLY A 109 4.57 9.17 -27.47
N CYS A 110 4.73 10.21 -28.28
CA CYS A 110 3.95 10.43 -29.48
C CYS A 110 4.86 10.54 -30.71
N ALA A 111 4.33 10.21 -31.87
CA ALA A 111 4.94 10.48 -33.16
C ALA A 111 3.89 11.13 -34.08
N CYS A 112 4.33 12.10 -34.85
CA CYS A 112 3.48 12.86 -35.75
C CYS A 112 3.96 12.66 -37.19
N GLY A 113 3.02 12.64 -38.12
CA GLY A 113 3.35 12.73 -39.53
C GLY A 113 3.87 14.12 -39.93
N MET A 114 4.15 14.28 -41.22
CA MET A 114 4.74 15.50 -41.80
C MET A 114 6.07 15.95 -41.16
N GLY A 115 6.80 15.05 -40.48
CA GLY A 115 8.05 15.38 -39.79
C GLY A 115 7.86 16.28 -38.55
N CYS A 116 6.64 16.40 -38.03
CA CYS A 116 6.36 17.24 -36.87
C CYS A 116 6.96 16.61 -35.59
N GLY A 117 7.86 17.34 -34.93
CA GLY A 117 8.43 16.94 -33.63
C GLY A 117 7.71 17.54 -32.42
N SER A 118 6.74 18.44 -32.64
CA SER A 118 6.04 19.17 -31.58
C SER A 118 4.73 18.49 -31.22
N TRP A 119 4.69 17.87 -30.05
CA TRP A 119 3.50 17.20 -29.51
C TRP A 119 3.38 17.37 -28.00
N ASP A 120 2.16 17.20 -27.50
CA ASP A 120 1.82 17.16 -26.08
C ASP A 120 0.89 15.98 -25.76
N ILE A 121 0.81 15.61 -24.49
CA ILE A 121 -0.15 14.64 -23.98
C ILE A 121 -1.27 15.41 -23.26
N ARG A 122 -2.50 15.24 -23.73
CA ARG A 122 -3.72 15.81 -23.16
C ARG A 122 -4.48 14.77 -22.36
N SER A 123 -5.09 15.22 -21.26
CA SER A 123 -5.99 14.41 -20.43
C SER A 123 -5.37 13.04 -20.05
N ASP A 124 -4.06 13.02 -19.82
CA ASP A 124 -3.22 11.87 -19.46
C ASP A 124 -3.36 10.62 -20.35
N SER A 125 -3.87 10.78 -21.58
CA SER A 125 -4.24 9.63 -22.44
C SER A 125 -4.15 9.91 -23.92
N THR A 126 -4.16 11.19 -24.33
CA THR A 126 -4.30 11.57 -25.73
C THR A 126 -3.06 12.30 -26.22
N CYS A 127 -2.39 11.75 -27.23
CA CYS A 127 -1.34 12.44 -27.95
C CYS A 127 -1.96 13.50 -28.86
N HIS A 128 -1.38 14.70 -28.85
CA HIS A 128 -1.76 15.82 -29.70
C HIS A 128 -0.54 16.37 -30.43
N CYS A 129 -0.56 16.32 -31.76
CA CYS A 129 0.45 16.93 -32.61
C CYS A 129 0.10 18.38 -32.90
N GLN A 130 1.03 19.30 -32.63
CA GLN A 130 0.75 20.74 -32.61
C GLN A 130 0.99 21.43 -33.97
N CYS A 131 1.71 20.79 -34.89
CA CYS A 131 1.98 21.40 -36.19
C CYS A 131 0.70 21.50 -37.04
N VAL A 132 0.71 22.37 -38.05
CA VAL A 132 -0.38 22.51 -39.00
C VAL A 132 -0.30 21.40 -40.05
N GLY A 133 -1.46 20.88 -40.48
CA GLY A 133 -1.55 19.94 -41.60
C GLY A 133 -1.12 18.51 -41.27
N ILE A 134 -1.25 18.08 -40.01
CA ILE A 134 -0.96 16.70 -39.59
C ILE A 134 -1.88 15.72 -40.31
N ASP A 135 -1.28 14.79 -41.05
CA ASP A 135 -1.93 13.69 -41.75
C ASP A 135 -2.25 12.52 -40.81
N TRP A 136 -1.32 12.18 -39.90
CA TRP A 136 -1.50 11.15 -38.88
C TRP A 136 -0.77 11.44 -37.57
N THR A 137 -1.27 10.83 -36.50
CA THR A 137 -0.64 10.81 -35.18
C THR A 137 -0.57 9.37 -34.67
N SER A 138 0.54 9.01 -34.03
CA SER A 138 0.74 7.74 -33.34
C SER A 138 1.09 7.96 -31.87
N ALA A 139 0.55 7.15 -30.98
CA ALA A 139 0.90 7.11 -29.57
C ALA A 139 1.52 5.76 -29.22
N ARG A 140 2.67 5.79 -28.52
CA ARG A 140 3.22 4.60 -27.86
C ARG A 140 2.52 4.45 -26.52
N CYS A 141 1.61 3.48 -26.42
CA CYS A 141 0.76 3.25 -25.27
C CYS A 141 1.29 2.07 -24.47
N CYS A 142 1.65 2.28 -23.21
CA CYS A 142 2.18 1.23 -22.34
C CYS A 142 1.37 1.04 -21.06
N LYS A 143 1.41 -0.17 -20.49
CA LYS A 143 0.92 -0.48 -19.14
C LYS A 143 1.83 -1.49 -18.47
N ILE A 144 1.79 -1.55 -17.14
CA ILE A 144 2.39 -2.67 -16.41
C ILE A 144 1.40 -3.83 -16.44
N GLY A 145 1.86 -5.01 -16.86
CA GLY A 145 1.06 -6.22 -16.89
C GLY A 145 1.90 -7.43 -16.51
N LEU A 146 1.23 -8.54 -16.22
CA LEU A 146 1.86 -9.84 -16.12
C LEU A 146 1.78 -10.50 -17.50
N GLU A 147 2.86 -11.15 -17.93
CA GLU A 147 2.82 -12.04 -19.10
C GLU A 147 2.21 -13.40 -18.74
#